data_AF-A0AAN0MSL8-F1
#
_entry.id   AF-A0AAN0MSL8-F1
#
_cell.length_a   1.000
_cell.length_b   1.000
_cell.length_c   1.000
_cell.angle_alpha   90.00
_cell.angle_beta   90.00
_cell.angle_gamma   90.00
#
_symmetry.space_group_name_H-M   'P 1'
#
loop_
_entity.id
_entity.type
_entity.pdbx_description
1 polymer ?
#
loop_
_entity_poly.entity_id
_entity_poly.type
_entity_poly.pdbx_seq_one_letter_code
_entity_poly.pdbx_strand_id
1 'polypeptide(L)'
;MPNIDWDQLKTAEQIAEEERRARVPAQISRAQGRAILGLRGLTPGVEAYIAQITDQEEAMWADLAWNHTSSWNRYGSPFLTKAATALGLTESALDEMFIAGEQITI
;
A
#
# COMPACT_ATOMS: atom_id res chain seq x y z
N MET A 1 7.73 16.23 42.05
CA MET A 1 7.62 14.89 41.44
C MET A 1 7.18 15.10 40.00
N PRO A 2 7.80 14.46 38.99
CA PRO A 2 7.34 14.59 37.62
C PRO A 2 5.92 14.01 37.51
N ASN A 3 5.02 14.78 36.89
CA ASN A 3 3.64 14.39 36.63
C ASN A 3 3.66 13.46 35.40
N ILE A 4 3.44 12.16 35.60
CA ILE A 4 3.29 11.22 34.48
C ILE A 4 1.86 11.37 33.98
N ASP A 5 1.72 11.80 32.73
CA ASP A 5 0.44 11.88 32.05
C ASP A 5 0.06 10.48 31.53
N TRP A 6 -0.69 9.77 32.37
CA TRP A 6 -1.11 8.39 32.10
C TRP A 6 -2.04 8.28 30.88
N ASP A 7 -2.69 9.37 30.45
CA ASP A 7 -3.57 9.41 29.27
C ASP A 7 -2.80 9.42 27.94
N GLN A 8 -1.48 9.65 27.98
CA GLN A 8 -0.62 9.64 26.79
C GLN A 8 0.16 8.34 26.58
N LEU A 9 0.00 7.35 27.47
CA LEU A 9 0.68 6.08 27.30
C LEU A 9 0.05 5.25 26.18
N LYS A 10 0.84 5.00 25.14
CA LYS A 10 0.48 4.07 24.07
C LYS A 10 0.40 2.65 24.62
N THR A 11 -0.57 1.88 24.14
CA THR A 11 -0.65 0.44 24.43
C THR A 11 0.48 -0.32 23.74
N ALA A 12 0.81 -1.52 24.21
CA ALA A 12 1.81 -2.37 23.56
C ALA A 12 1.47 -2.66 22.08
N GLU A 13 0.18 -2.78 21.76
CA GLU A 13 -0.31 -2.97 20.39
C GLU A 13 -0.05 -1.74 19.51
N GLN A 14 -0.32 -0.54 20.03
CA GLN A 14 -0.05 0.71 19.31
C GLN A 14 1.45 0.90 19.05
N ILE A 15 2.30 0.56 20.01
CA ILE A 15 3.77 0.61 19.85
C ILE A 15 4.21 -0.37 18.75
N ALA A 16 3.73 -1.62 18.82
CA ALA A 16 4.08 -2.64 17.82
C ALA A 16 3.62 -2.26 16.40
N GLU A 17 2.45 -1.63 16.28
CA GLU A 17 1.94 -1.15 15.00
C GLU A 17 2.80 0.00 14.45
N GLU A 18 3.19 0.97 15.28
CA GLU A 18 4.09 2.04 14.85
C GLU A 18 5.46 1.50 14.40
N GLU A 19 6.03 0.53 15.12
CA GLU A 19 7.27 -0.14 14.73
C GLU A 19 7.13 -0.94 13.44
N ARG A 20 5.97 -1.56 13.19
CA ARG A 20 5.68 -2.19 11.90
C ARG A 20 5.68 -1.14 10.80
N ARG A 21 4.90 -0.06 10.94
CA ARG A 21 4.80 1.01 9.95
C ARG A 21 6.14 1.69 9.67
N ALA A 22 6.98 1.84 10.69
CA ALA A 22 8.32 2.43 10.55
C ALA A 22 9.28 1.60 9.68
N ARG A 23 9.06 0.28 9.57
CA ARG A 23 9.89 -0.61 8.74
C ARG A 23 9.42 -0.70 7.29
N VAL A 24 8.19 -0.29 7.01
CA VAL A 24 7.60 -0.36 5.67
C VAL A 24 7.89 0.95 4.95
N PRO A 25 8.50 0.90 3.75
CA PRO A 25 8.67 2.10 2.94
C PRO A 25 7.33 2.82 2.77
N ALA A 26 7.27 4.08 3.18
CA ALA A 26 6.04 4.86 3.08
C ALA A 26 5.60 5.08 1.63
N GLN A 27 6.56 5.01 0.70
CA GLN A 27 6.36 5.21 -0.72
C GLN A 27 7.37 4.36 -1.52
N ILE A 28 6.94 3.85 -2.68
CA ILE A 28 7.82 3.32 -3.72
C ILE A 28 7.49 4.00 -5.05
N SER A 29 8.39 3.95 -6.04
CA SER A 29 8.04 4.42 -7.38
C SER A 29 6.96 3.53 -8.01
N ARG A 30 6.14 4.07 -8.91
CA ARG A 30 5.15 3.26 -9.65
C ARG A 30 5.85 2.13 -10.42
N ALA A 31 7.03 2.41 -10.96
CA ALA A 31 7.80 1.42 -11.68
C ALA A 31 8.20 0.25 -10.76
N GLN A 32 8.66 0.53 -9.53
CA GLN A 32 9.01 -0.50 -8.54
C GLN A 32 7.78 -1.31 -8.14
N GLY A 33 6.65 -0.63 -7.92
CA GLY A 33 5.37 -1.26 -7.61
C GLY A 33 4.86 -2.18 -8.73
N ARG A 34 4.95 -1.75 -9.98
CA ARG A 34 4.60 -2.59 -11.14
C ARG A 34 5.57 -3.75 -11.31
N ALA A 35 6.85 -3.54 -11.06
CA ALA A 35 7.85 -4.60 -11.13
C ALA A 35 7.59 -5.71 -10.10
N ILE A 36 7.32 -5.37 -8.83
CA ILE A 36 7.03 -6.38 -7.80
C ILE A 36 5.69 -7.11 -8.06
N LEU A 37 4.67 -6.40 -8.55
CA LEU A 37 3.41 -7.03 -8.98
C LEU A 37 3.65 -8.02 -10.13
N GLY A 38 4.47 -7.64 -11.11
CA GLY A 38 4.84 -8.51 -12.22
C GLY A 38 5.62 -9.75 -11.77
N LEU A 39 6.61 -9.58 -10.90
CA LEU A 39 7.41 -10.68 -10.33
C LEU A 39 6.54 -11.67 -9.52
N ARG A 40 5.48 -11.18 -8.87
CA ARG A 40 4.53 -12.02 -8.11
C ARG A 40 3.37 -12.54 -8.97
N GLY A 41 3.32 -12.23 -10.27
CA GLY A 41 2.23 -12.65 -11.16
C GLY A 41 0.87 -12.00 -10.84
N LEU A 42 0.85 -10.88 -10.12
CA LEU A 42 -0.37 -10.23 -9.63
C LEU A 42 -0.92 -9.16 -10.59
N THR A 43 -0.13 -8.72 -11.58
CA THR A 43 -0.55 -7.69 -12.54
C THR A 43 -1.89 -7.99 -13.22
N PRO A 44 -2.16 -9.22 -13.73
CA PRO A 44 -3.45 -9.53 -14.36
C PRO A 44 -4.63 -9.39 -13.41
N GLY A 45 -4.44 -9.69 -12.11
CA GLY A 45 -5.48 -9.52 -11.10
C GLY A 45 -5.83 -8.06 -10.87
N VAL A 46 -4.82 -7.18 -10.85
CA VAL A 46 -5.06 -5.72 -10.71
C VAL A 46 -5.76 -5.15 -11.94
N GLU A 47 -5.37 -5.57 -13.14
CA GLU A 47 -6.02 -5.13 -14.39
C GLU A 47 -7.47 -5.63 -14.47
N ALA A 48 -7.73 -6.87 -14.04
CA ALA A 48 -9.08 -7.41 -13.94
C ALA A 48 -9.94 -6.64 -12.92
N TYR A 49 -9.36 -6.27 -11.77
CA TYR A 49 -10.04 -5.42 -10.79
C TYR A 49 -10.42 -4.06 -11.40
N ILE A 50 -9.48 -3.38 -12.07
CA ILE A 50 -9.75 -2.07 -12.71
C ILE A 50 -10.86 -2.20 -13.75
N ALA A 51 -10.85 -3.26 -14.57
CA ALA A 51 -11.86 -3.50 -15.59
C ALA A 51 -13.27 -3.76 -15.05
N GLN A 52 -13.39 -4.14 -13.78
CA GLN A 52 -14.69 -4.37 -13.11
C GLN A 52 -15.27 -3.09 -12.49
N ILE A 53 -14.52 -1.99 -12.45
CA ILE A 53 -15.00 -0.72 -11.90
C ILE A 53 -16.03 -0.13 -12.87
N THR A 54 -17.30 -0.12 -12.46
CA THR A 54 -18.42 0.39 -13.27
C THR A 54 -18.69 1.88 -13.06
N ASP A 55 -18.31 2.41 -11.88
CA ASP A 55 -18.45 3.83 -11.60
C ASP A 55 -17.39 4.62 -12.38
N GLN A 56 -17.83 5.63 -13.13
CA GLN A 56 -16.97 6.35 -14.06
C GLN A 56 -15.90 7.18 -13.33
N GLU A 57 -16.24 7.76 -12.18
CA GLU A 57 -15.29 8.55 -11.39
C GLU A 57 -14.25 7.63 -10.74
N GLU A 58 -14.67 6.51 -10.14
CA GLU A 58 -13.77 5.54 -9.56
C GLU A 58 -12.83 4.95 -10.62
N ALA A 59 -13.33 4.66 -11.83
CA ALA A 59 -12.51 4.15 -12.93
C ALA A 59 -11.44 5.16 -13.36
N MET A 60 -11.79 6.45 -13.45
CA MET A 60 -10.85 7.52 -13.73
C MET A 60 -9.74 7.60 -12.66
N TRP A 61 -10.10 7.56 -11.38
CA TRP A 61 -9.12 7.60 -10.30
C TRP A 61 -8.23 6.36 -10.24
N ALA A 62 -8.79 5.18 -10.53
CA ALA A 62 -8.04 3.93 -10.61
C ALA A 62 -7.02 3.98 -11.77
N ASP A 63 -7.42 4.48 -12.94
CA ASP A 63 -6.52 4.66 -14.08
C ASP A 63 -5.38 5.65 -13.76
N LEU A 64 -5.70 6.80 -13.16
CA LEU A 64 -4.69 7.77 -12.72
C LEU A 64 -3.69 7.15 -11.74
N ALA A 65 -4.18 6.43 -10.73
CA ALA A 65 -3.35 5.76 -9.74
C ALA A 65 -2.46 4.68 -10.37
N TRP A 66 -3.00 3.90 -11.30
CA TRP A 66 -2.33 2.76 -11.93
C TRP A 66 -1.32 3.16 -13.02
N ASN A 67 -1.64 4.19 -13.80
CA ASN A 67 -0.90 4.54 -15.02
C ASN A 67 -0.15 5.86 -14.93
N HIS A 68 -0.63 6.83 -14.17
CA HIS A 68 -0.16 8.22 -14.25
C HIS A 68 0.60 8.71 -13.02
N THR A 69 0.49 8.03 -11.88
CA THR A 69 1.29 8.39 -10.71
C THR A 69 2.78 8.12 -10.93
N SER A 70 3.63 8.98 -10.37
CA SER A 70 5.08 8.72 -10.29
C SER A 70 5.42 7.71 -9.20
N SER A 71 4.62 7.69 -8.15
CA SER A 71 4.86 6.94 -6.93
C SER A 71 3.57 6.44 -6.29
N TRP A 72 3.72 5.37 -5.51
CA TRP A 72 2.67 4.72 -4.77
C TRP A 72 2.93 4.89 -3.28
N ASN A 73 1.94 5.44 -2.57
CA ASN A 73 2.01 5.65 -1.13
C ASN A 73 1.36 4.48 -0.40
N ARG A 74 2.05 3.91 0.60
CA ARG A 74 1.55 2.78 1.39
C ARG A 74 0.32 3.16 2.22
N TYR A 75 0.32 4.39 2.73
CA TYR A 75 -0.75 4.93 3.57
C TYR A 75 -1.46 6.05 2.81
N GLY A 76 -2.78 6.02 2.82
CA GLY A 76 -3.61 7.06 2.20
C GLY A 76 -3.84 6.93 0.69
N SER A 77 -3.49 5.80 0.06
CA SER A 77 -3.86 5.50 -1.33
C SER A 77 -5.10 4.59 -1.38
N PRO A 78 -6.30 5.12 -1.67
CA PRO A 78 -7.52 4.31 -1.71
C PRO A 78 -7.46 3.20 -2.77
N PHE A 79 -6.84 3.50 -3.93
CA PHE A 79 -6.71 2.54 -5.02
C PHE A 79 -5.89 1.31 -4.60
N LEU A 80 -4.72 1.49 -3.98
CA LEU A 80 -3.86 0.37 -3.61
C LEU A 80 -4.49 -0.52 -2.54
N THR A 81 -5.16 0.08 -1.55
CA THR A 81 -5.89 -0.68 -0.53
C THR A 81 -7.03 -1.48 -1.13
N LYS A 82 -7.84 -0.87 -2.02
CA LYS A 82 -8.95 -1.56 -2.69
C LYS A 82 -8.46 -2.67 -3.63
N ALA A 83 -7.43 -2.40 -4.43
CA ALA A 83 -6.83 -3.41 -5.30
C ALA A 83 -6.26 -4.58 -4.50
N ALA A 84 -5.49 -4.31 -3.44
CA ALA A 84 -4.97 -5.35 -2.55
C ALA A 84 -6.10 -6.22 -1.97
N THR A 85 -7.19 -5.59 -1.51
CA THR A 85 -8.36 -6.29 -0.97
C THR A 85 -9.04 -7.16 -2.03
N ALA A 86 -9.22 -6.64 -3.26
CA ALA A 86 -9.80 -7.38 -4.38
C ALA A 86 -8.96 -8.60 -4.79
N LEU A 87 -7.63 -8.52 -4.59
CA LEU A 87 -6.69 -9.62 -4.82
C LEU A 87 -6.55 -10.56 -3.61
N GLY A 88 -7.28 -10.33 -2.51
CA GLY A 88 -7.20 -11.13 -1.30
C GLY A 88 -5.90 -10.95 -0.50
N LEU A 89 -5.18 -9.85 -0.72
CA LEU A 89 -3.95 -9.53 0.00
C LEU A 89 -4.27 -8.95 1.37
N THR A 90 -3.54 -9.41 2.38
CA THR A 90 -3.56 -8.83 3.72
C THR A 90 -2.73 -7.54 3.76
N GLU A 91 -2.94 -6.73 4.81
CA GLU A 91 -2.08 -5.57 5.11
C GLU A 91 -0.60 -5.94 5.20
N SER A 92 -0.28 -7.10 5.77
CA SER A 92 1.10 -7.60 5.85
C SER A 92 1.66 -7.99 4.47
N ALA A 93 0.86 -8.61 3.61
CA ALA A 93 1.29 -8.96 2.26
C ALA A 93 1.53 -7.69 1.41
N LEU A 94 0.72 -6.66 1.61
CA LEU A 94 0.92 -5.36 0.97
C LEU A 94 2.18 -4.67 1.48
N ASP A 95 2.46 -4.71 2.79
CA ASP A 95 3.72 -4.22 3.36
C ASP A 95 4.94 -4.90 2.75
N GLU A 96 4.92 -6.22 2.65
CA GLU A 96 5.99 -7.01 2.05
C GLU A 96 6.25 -6.62 0.60
N MET A 97 5.21 -6.22 -0.14
CA MET A 97 5.38 -5.70 -1.49
C MET A 97 6.09 -4.35 -1.52
N PHE A 98 5.81 -3.46 -0.56
CA PHE A 98 6.51 -2.19 -0.44
C PHE A 98 7.97 -2.39 -0.06
N ILE A 99 8.24 -3.26 0.92
CA ILE A 99 9.60 -3.64 1.34
C ILE A 99 10.38 -4.25 0.17
N ALA A 100 9.78 -5.21 -0.55
CA ALA A 100 10.44 -5.85 -1.69
C ALA A 100 10.60 -4.89 -2.88
N GLY A 101 9.60 -4.03 -3.11
CA GLY A 101 9.60 -3.06 -4.21
C GLY A 101 10.70 -2.02 -4.08
N GLU A 102 10.98 -1.53 -2.86
CA GLU A 102 12.06 -0.57 -2.61
C GLU A 102 13.45 -1.12 -3.01
N GLN A 103 13.64 -2.44 -2.92
CA GLN A 103 14.89 -3.10 -3.31
C GLN A 103 15.07 -3.23 -4.83
N ILE A 104 14.03 -2.94 -5.63
CA ILE A 104 14.09 -3.01 -7.08
C ILE A 104 14.75 -1.74 -7.62
N THR A 105 15.86 -1.91 -8.36
CA THR A 105 16.59 -0.83 -9.03
C THR A 105 16.21 -0.78 -10.51
N ILE A 106 15.54 0.28 -10.94
CA ILE A 106 15.06 0.53 -12.31
C ILE A 106 15.01 2.02 -12.63
#